data_AF-A0A976GSE2-F1
#
_entry.id   AF-A0A976GSE2-F1
#
_cell.length_a   1.000
_cell.length_b   1.000
_cell.length_c   1.000
_cell.angle_alpha   90.00
_cell.angle_beta   90.00
_cell.angle_gamma   90.00
#
_symmetry.space_group_name_H-M   'P 1'
#
loop_
_entity.id
_entity.type
_entity.pdbx_description
1 polymer ?
#
loop_
_entity_poly.entity_id
_entity_poly.type
_entity_poly.pdbx_seq_one_letter_code
_entity_poly.pdbx_strand_id
1 'polypeptide(L)'
;MGLFILMFQSPLYATHIRAGDIAVVRTGNLTYCFTISLYTWQGSAADSQTLNLNFGDGSPIVSVPRVGNKVSIGNETDLGIYRVCHTFAGAGNFRIFFVEENRNANVVNMSNSVNTPFCVETLITIDPLLGLNNSPILRVPPIDVACPRQRFIHNPGAFDPDGDSLSFRLTT
;
A
#
# COMPACT_ATOMS: atom_id res chain seq x y z
N MET A 1 -50.09 2.79 -19.05
CA MET A 1 -49.22 2.02 -18.13
C MET A 1 -47.78 2.39 -18.44
N GLY A 2 -47.15 3.21 -17.59
CA GLY A 2 -45.73 3.56 -17.74
C GLY A 2 -44.87 2.45 -17.12
N LEU A 3 -43.95 1.90 -17.90
CA LEU A 3 -42.98 0.91 -17.45
C LEU A 3 -41.89 1.60 -16.63
N PHE A 4 -41.86 1.37 -15.31
CA PHE A 4 -40.84 1.90 -14.42
C PHE A 4 -39.69 0.87 -14.34
N ILE A 5 -38.54 1.18 -14.95
CA ILE A 5 -37.35 0.32 -14.90
C ILE A 5 -36.54 0.70 -13.67
N LEU A 6 -36.53 -0.17 -12.65
CA LEU A 6 -35.60 -0.13 -11.53
C LEU A 6 -34.22 -0.61 -12.02
N MET A 7 -33.30 0.31 -12.26
CA MET A 7 -31.88 -0.04 -12.45
C MET A 7 -31.26 -0.33 -11.08
N PHE A 8 -31.04 -1.61 -10.78
CA PHE A 8 -30.15 -2.02 -9.69
C PHE A 8 -28.71 -1.65 -10.08
N GLN A 9 -28.15 -0.64 -9.41
CA GLN A 9 -26.73 -0.33 -9.52
C GLN A 9 -25.96 -1.36 -8.69
N SER A 10 -25.39 -2.37 -9.34
CA SER A 10 -24.34 -3.19 -8.73
C SER A 10 -23.11 -2.31 -8.46
N PRO A 11 -22.46 -2.39 -7.29
CA PRO A 11 -21.20 -1.69 -7.06
C PRO A 11 -20.18 -2.12 -8.11
N LEU A 12 -19.66 -1.16 -8.88
CA LEU A 12 -18.61 -1.39 -9.85
C LEU A 12 -17.29 -1.47 -9.07
N TYR A 13 -16.92 -2.69 -8.68
CA TYR A 13 -15.62 -2.97 -8.09
C TYR A 13 -14.54 -2.84 -9.17
N ALA A 14 -13.85 -1.70 -9.17
CA ALA A 14 -12.83 -1.41 -10.15
C ALA A 14 -11.49 -2.04 -9.71
N THR A 15 -10.81 -2.68 -10.67
CA THR A 15 -9.54 -3.39 -10.48
C THR A 15 -8.41 -2.47 -10.92
N HIS A 16 -7.50 -2.08 -10.04
CA HIS A 16 -6.44 -1.11 -10.41
C HIS A 16 -5.11 -1.30 -9.71
N ILE A 17 -5.04 -2.05 -8.62
CA ILE A 17 -3.82 -2.07 -7.81
C ILE A 17 -2.77 -2.99 -8.42
N ARG A 18 -1.57 -2.43 -8.62
CA ARG A 18 -0.37 -3.13 -9.11
C ARG A 18 0.57 -3.48 -7.97
N ALA A 19 0.78 -2.55 -7.04
CA ALA A 19 1.66 -2.73 -5.88
C ALA A 19 1.37 -1.66 -4.81
N GLY A 20 1.98 -1.81 -3.64
CA GLY A 20 2.01 -0.79 -2.62
C GLY A 20 3.07 -1.07 -1.57
N ASP A 21 3.52 0.00 -0.91
CA ASP A 21 4.50 -0.03 0.19
C ASP A 21 4.11 0.97 1.28
N ILE A 22 4.58 0.70 2.50
CA ILE A 22 4.44 1.59 3.66
C ILE A 22 5.83 1.88 4.21
N ALA A 23 6.26 3.13 4.13
CA ALA A 23 7.47 3.64 4.77
C ALA A 23 7.12 4.36 6.07
N VAL A 24 7.96 4.21 7.09
CA VAL A 24 7.74 4.72 8.44
C VAL A 24 8.96 5.54 8.87
N VAL A 25 8.70 6.75 9.36
CA VAL A 25 9.71 7.61 9.97
C VAL A 25 9.26 7.96 11.39
N ARG A 26 10.15 7.78 12.38
CA ARG A 26 9.89 8.20 13.76
C ARG A 26 10.18 9.69 13.90
N THR A 27 9.18 10.49 14.24
CA THR A 27 9.30 11.95 14.37
C THR A 27 9.22 12.45 15.82
N GLY A 28 8.82 11.59 16.75
CA GLY A 28 8.79 11.85 18.19
C GLY A 28 9.00 10.59 19.01
N ASN A 29 8.83 10.68 20.34
CA ASN A 29 9.09 9.53 21.21
C ASN A 29 8.12 8.36 20.92
N LEU A 30 6.84 8.65 20.72
CA LEU A 30 5.80 7.67 20.36
C LEU A 30 5.09 8.03 19.05
N THR A 31 5.61 9.02 18.33
CA THR A 31 5.00 9.56 17.11
C THR A 31 5.74 9.08 15.88
N TYR A 32 5.00 8.48 14.95
CA TYR A 32 5.50 7.93 13.70
C TYR A 32 4.69 8.49 12.55
N CYS A 33 5.37 8.86 11.47
CA CYS A 33 4.77 9.31 10.24
C CYS A 33 4.90 8.23 9.18
N PHE A 34 3.77 7.86 8.59
CA PHE A 34 3.61 6.82 7.60
C PHE A 34 3.46 7.48 6.23
N THR A 35 4.24 6.99 5.27
CA THR A 35 4.06 7.30 3.85
C THR A 35 3.65 6.01 3.15
N ILE A 36 2.45 6.03 2.56
CA ILE A 36 1.95 4.93 1.75
C ILE A 36 2.12 5.30 0.29
N SER A 37 2.77 4.44 -0.46
CA SER A 37 2.87 4.53 -1.92
C SER A 37 1.93 3.48 -2.52
N LEU A 38 0.97 3.89 -3.34
CA LEU A 38 0.07 2.98 -4.04
C LEU A 38 0.26 3.12 -5.54
N TYR A 39 0.55 1.99 -6.20
CA TYR A 39 0.79 1.92 -7.63
C TYR A 39 -0.44 1.35 -8.32
N THR A 40 -1.02 2.10 -9.24
CA THR A 40 -2.31 1.80 -9.86
C THR A 40 -2.23 1.83 -11.38
N TRP A 41 -3.01 0.99 -12.06
CA TRP A 41 -3.08 0.99 -13.53
C TRP A 41 -3.89 2.19 -14.06
N GLN A 42 -3.33 2.91 -15.02
CA GLN A 42 -3.93 4.10 -15.64
C GLN A 42 -5.24 3.82 -16.37
N GLY A 43 -5.40 2.62 -16.92
CA GLY A 43 -6.62 2.23 -17.64
C GLY A 43 -7.84 1.97 -16.75
N SER A 44 -7.68 2.05 -15.43
CA SER A 44 -8.78 1.86 -14.50
C SER A 44 -9.48 3.18 -14.16
N ALA A 45 -10.81 3.15 -14.14
CA ALA A 45 -11.62 4.26 -13.63
C ALA A 45 -11.61 4.34 -12.09
N ALA A 46 -10.99 3.38 -11.40
CA ALA A 46 -10.83 3.40 -9.96
C ALA A 46 -9.91 4.54 -9.52
N ASP A 47 -10.35 5.34 -8.55
CA ASP A 47 -9.53 6.39 -7.98
C ASP A 47 -9.66 6.44 -6.46
N SER A 48 -8.68 5.83 -5.77
CA SER A 48 -8.63 5.81 -4.31
C SER A 48 -8.20 7.20 -3.80
N GLN A 49 -9.15 8.08 -3.50
CA GLN A 49 -8.87 9.42 -2.96
C GLN A 49 -8.42 9.36 -1.48
N THR A 50 -8.86 8.34 -0.76
CA THR A 50 -8.43 8.04 0.60
C THR A 50 -8.09 6.57 0.75
N LEU A 51 -7.29 6.23 1.77
CA LEU A 51 -7.02 4.87 2.21
C LEU A 51 -7.39 4.70 3.68
N ASN A 52 -8.07 3.62 4.01
CA ASN A 52 -8.45 3.30 5.38
C ASN A 52 -7.30 2.55 6.08
N LEU A 53 -6.54 3.27 6.91
CA LEU A 53 -5.37 2.76 7.59
C LEU A 53 -5.70 2.34 9.03
N ASN A 54 -5.28 1.15 9.41
CA ASN A 54 -5.36 0.64 10.78
C ASN A 54 -3.95 0.61 11.39
N PHE A 55 -3.79 1.16 12.60
CA PHE A 55 -2.49 1.23 13.28
C PHE A 55 -2.17 0.01 14.16
N GLY A 56 -3.11 -0.91 14.36
CA GLY A 56 -2.90 -2.14 15.13
C GLY A 56 -2.79 -1.94 16.64
N ASP A 57 -3.08 -0.74 17.16
CA ASP A 57 -3.01 -0.38 18.59
C ASP A 57 -4.40 -0.22 19.26
N GLY A 58 -5.46 -0.56 18.53
CA GLY A 58 -6.85 -0.40 18.97
C GLY A 58 -7.44 1.00 18.75
N SER A 59 -6.68 1.94 18.18
CA SER A 59 -7.22 3.22 17.73
C SER A 59 -8.21 3.04 16.55
N PRO A 60 -9.15 3.99 16.35
CA PRO A 60 -10.04 3.96 15.21
C PRO A 60 -9.28 3.95 13.88
N ILE A 61 -9.85 3.29 12.88
CA ILE A 61 -9.34 3.33 11.50
C ILE A 61 -9.35 4.79 11.01
N VAL A 62 -8.24 5.22 10.41
CA VAL A 62 -8.10 6.58 9.88
C VAL A 62 -8.23 6.56 8.37
N SER A 63 -9.10 7.41 7.83
CA SER A 63 -9.18 7.64 6.38
C SER A 63 -8.12 8.66 5.97
N VAL A 64 -7.03 8.19 5.38
CA VAL A 64 -5.86 8.99 5.01
C VAL A 64 -6.05 9.55 3.60
N PRO A 65 -6.05 10.87 3.39
CA PRO A 65 -6.19 11.45 2.07
C PRO A 65 -4.92 11.31 1.23
N ARG A 66 -5.11 11.20 -0.10
CA ARG A 66 -4.01 11.29 -1.06
C ARG A 66 -3.42 12.71 -1.03
N VAL A 67 -2.10 12.78 -1.04
CA VAL A 67 -1.34 14.01 -1.15
C VAL A 67 -1.27 14.41 -2.63
N GLY A 68 -2.11 15.36 -3.03
CA GLY A 68 -2.16 15.87 -4.38
C GLY A 68 -2.72 14.86 -5.40
N ASN A 69 -2.34 15.06 -6.67
CA ASN A 69 -2.77 14.21 -7.77
C ASN A 69 -1.85 13.01 -7.94
N LYS A 70 -2.37 11.95 -8.58
CA LYS A 70 -1.54 10.83 -9.03
C LYS A 70 -0.49 11.31 -10.01
N VAL A 71 0.70 10.70 -9.96
CA VAL A 71 1.81 10.97 -10.87
C VAL A 71 2.00 9.76 -11.78
N SER A 72 1.96 9.96 -13.09
CA SER A 72 2.33 8.92 -14.06
C SER A 72 3.84 8.63 -13.94
N ILE A 73 4.19 7.38 -13.69
CA ILE A 73 5.59 6.92 -13.51
C ILE A 73 6.04 5.96 -14.61
N GLY A 74 5.25 5.83 -15.68
CA GLY A 74 5.56 4.96 -16.83
C GLY A 74 4.90 3.59 -16.77
N ASN A 75 4.98 2.85 -17.89
CA ASN A 75 4.37 1.53 -18.06
C ASN A 75 2.88 1.48 -17.63
N GLU A 76 2.10 2.49 -18.03
CA GLU A 76 0.68 2.65 -17.66
C GLU A 76 0.41 2.63 -16.15
N THR A 77 1.38 3.09 -15.34
CA THR A 77 1.28 3.08 -13.88
C THR A 77 1.25 4.50 -13.32
N ASP A 78 0.28 4.74 -12.45
CA ASP A 78 0.14 5.94 -11.64
C ASP A 78 0.56 5.66 -10.19
N LEU A 79 1.31 6.60 -9.62
CA LEU A 79 1.69 6.64 -8.21
C LEU A 79 0.78 7.60 -7.43
N GLY A 80 0.12 7.09 -6.40
CA GLY A 80 -0.54 7.88 -5.36
C GLY A 80 0.25 7.84 -4.05
N ILE A 81 0.45 8.99 -3.42
CA ILE A 81 1.13 9.11 -2.13
C ILE A 81 0.13 9.51 -1.05
N TYR A 82 0.14 8.83 0.08
CA TYR A 82 -0.72 9.13 1.24
C TYR A 82 0.18 9.30 2.46
N ARG A 83 -0.12 10.30 3.30
CA ARG A 83 0.70 10.62 4.48
C ARG A 83 -0.16 10.86 5.70
N VAL A 84 0.23 10.24 6.80
CA VAL A 84 -0.41 10.42 8.11
C VAL A 84 0.63 10.24 9.20
N CYS A 85 0.50 10.99 10.30
CA CYS A 85 1.26 10.74 11.51
C CYS A 85 0.33 10.24 12.61
N HIS A 86 0.82 9.28 13.40
CA HIS A 86 0.10 8.67 14.50
C HIS A 86 0.97 8.64 15.75
N THR A 87 0.35 8.84 16.91
CA THR A 87 1.03 8.76 18.20
C THR A 87 0.47 7.57 18.98
N PHE A 88 1.33 6.60 19.24
CA PHE A 88 0.97 5.39 19.99
C PHE A 88 0.89 5.69 21.49
N ALA A 89 0.03 4.96 22.20
CA ALA A 89 -0.15 5.13 23.64
C ALA A 89 1.04 4.63 24.47
N GLY A 90 1.91 3.79 23.90
CA GLY A 90 3.06 3.24 24.59
C GLY A 90 3.90 2.31 23.73
N ALA A 91 4.87 1.66 24.39
CA ALA A 91 5.74 0.64 23.80
C ALA A 91 4.94 -0.61 23.41
N GLY A 92 5.38 -1.31 22.36
CA GLY A 92 4.71 -2.50 21.85
C GLY A 92 5.06 -2.83 20.40
N ASN A 93 4.47 -3.94 19.92
CA ASN A 93 4.55 -4.35 18.53
C ASN A 93 3.22 -4.05 17.85
N PHE A 94 3.26 -3.30 16.76
CA PHE A 94 2.06 -2.85 16.08
C PHE A 94 2.11 -3.26 14.62
N ARG A 95 0.99 -3.83 14.13
CA ARG A 95 0.78 -4.15 12.73
C ARG A 95 -0.06 -3.07 12.08
N ILE A 96 0.60 -2.25 11.28
CA ILE A 96 -0.04 -1.18 10.52
C ILE A 96 -0.38 -1.72 9.14
N PHE A 97 -1.63 -1.59 8.71
CA PHE A 97 -2.06 -2.12 7.43
C PHE A 97 -3.25 -1.36 6.84
N PHE A 98 -3.39 -1.46 5.53
CA PHE A 98 -4.62 -1.11 4.82
C PHE A 98 -5.02 -2.26 3.91
N VAL A 99 -6.31 -2.33 3.60
CA VAL A 99 -6.88 -3.35 2.69
C VAL A 99 -7.70 -2.64 1.63
N GLU A 100 -7.50 -3.05 0.38
CA GLU A 100 -8.30 -2.64 -0.76
C GLU A 100 -8.87 -3.90 -1.43
N GLU A 101 -10.13 -3.86 -1.86
CA GLU A 101 -10.85 -5.09 -2.22
C GLU A 101 -10.42 -5.72 -3.55
N ASN A 102 -9.80 -4.97 -4.48
CA ASN A 102 -9.60 -5.46 -5.85
C ASN A 102 -8.19 -5.21 -6.42
N ARG A 103 -7.52 -6.30 -6.83
CA ARG A 103 -6.32 -6.26 -7.71
C ARG A 103 -6.74 -6.20 -9.18
N ASN A 104 -5.80 -5.89 -10.08
CA ASN A 104 -6.01 -5.94 -11.53
C ASN A 104 -6.67 -7.27 -11.99
N ALA A 105 -7.61 -7.19 -12.93
CA ALA A 105 -8.15 -8.37 -13.60
C ALA A 105 -7.05 -9.11 -14.41
N ASN A 106 -7.24 -10.41 -14.63
CA ASN A 106 -6.37 -11.26 -15.45
C ASN A 106 -4.92 -11.41 -14.95
N VAL A 107 -4.71 -11.35 -13.63
CA VAL A 107 -3.42 -11.74 -13.03
C VAL A 107 -3.28 -13.26 -13.16
N VAL A 108 -2.46 -13.68 -14.14
CA VAL A 108 -2.41 -15.06 -14.65
C VAL A 108 -1.93 -16.09 -13.63
N ASN A 109 -1.18 -15.66 -12.61
CA ASN A 109 -0.60 -16.55 -11.59
C ASN A 109 -1.48 -16.75 -10.34
N MET A 110 -2.75 -16.33 -10.36
CA MET A 110 -3.70 -16.57 -9.26
C MET A 110 -5.13 -16.77 -9.77
N SER A 111 -5.97 -17.46 -8.99
CA SER A 111 -7.41 -17.55 -9.24
C SER A 111 -8.12 -16.30 -8.71
N ASN A 112 -9.18 -15.88 -9.41
CA ASN A 112 -10.08 -14.81 -8.97
C ASN A 112 -9.39 -13.50 -8.55
N SER A 113 -8.42 -13.03 -9.35
CA SER A 113 -7.60 -11.86 -9.03
C SER A 113 -8.41 -10.60 -8.74
N VAL A 114 -9.54 -10.45 -9.43
CA VAL A 114 -10.47 -9.32 -9.30
C VAL A 114 -11.02 -9.20 -7.88
N ASN A 115 -11.42 -10.32 -7.26
CA ASN A 115 -12.09 -10.31 -5.94
C ASN A 115 -11.14 -10.73 -4.80
N THR A 116 -9.83 -10.66 -5.02
CA THR A 116 -8.85 -10.97 -3.97
C THR A 116 -8.36 -9.67 -3.34
N PRO A 117 -8.59 -9.45 -2.03
CA PRO A 117 -8.12 -8.25 -1.35
C PRO A 117 -6.60 -8.06 -1.48
N PHE A 118 -6.22 -6.82 -1.75
CA PHE A 118 -4.84 -6.35 -1.68
C PHE A 118 -4.60 -5.77 -0.30
N CYS A 119 -3.72 -6.40 0.47
CA CYS A 119 -3.30 -5.95 1.79
C CYS A 119 -1.83 -5.57 1.72
N VAL A 120 -1.50 -4.39 2.25
CA VAL A 120 -0.12 -4.00 2.53
C VAL A 120 -0.02 -3.76 4.02
N GLU A 121 1.01 -4.33 4.63
CA GLU A 121 1.25 -4.20 6.05
C GLU A 121 2.72 -3.91 6.34
N THR A 122 2.96 -3.28 7.48
CA THR A 122 4.27 -3.12 8.08
C THR A 122 4.17 -3.38 9.58
N LEU A 123 5.24 -3.89 10.15
CA LEU A 123 5.36 -4.12 11.59
C LEU A 123 6.34 -3.11 12.17
N ILE A 124 5.95 -2.45 13.24
CA ILE A 124 6.85 -1.60 14.01
C ILE A 124 6.98 -2.14 15.43
N THR A 125 8.18 -2.03 15.98
CA THR A 125 8.47 -2.31 17.39
C THR A 125 8.87 -1.01 18.06
N ILE A 126 8.05 -0.55 19.00
CA ILE A 126 8.33 0.61 19.83
C ILE A 126 8.91 0.10 21.14
N ASP A 127 10.22 0.25 21.32
CA ASP A 127 10.94 -0.09 22.54
C ASP A 127 11.66 1.16 23.06
N PRO A 128 11.48 1.57 24.33
CA PRO A 128 12.19 2.72 24.90
C PRO A 128 13.72 2.55 24.98
N LEU A 129 14.22 1.30 24.94
CA LEU A 129 15.65 0.97 25.03
C LEU A 129 16.32 0.85 23.66
N LEU A 130 15.55 0.52 22.62
CA LEU A 130 16.01 0.60 21.23
C LEU A 130 15.87 2.07 20.82
N GLY A 131 16.96 2.68 20.31
CA GLY A 131 16.98 4.09 19.96
C GLY A 131 15.96 4.48 18.87
N LEU A 132 16.17 5.63 18.25
CA LEU A 132 15.39 6.00 17.07
C LEU A 132 15.73 5.02 15.94
N ASN A 133 14.69 4.40 15.34
CA ASN A 133 14.83 3.55 14.16
C ASN A 133 13.69 3.85 13.17
N ASN A 134 13.99 3.79 11.88
CA ASN A 134 13.04 4.03 10.79
C ASN A 134 12.91 2.78 9.92
N SER A 135 11.87 2.73 9.07
CA SER A 135 11.78 1.63 8.12
C SER A 135 12.77 1.83 6.97
N PRO A 136 13.17 0.73 6.29
CA PRO A 136 13.80 0.83 4.98
C PRO A 136 12.91 1.57 3.98
N ILE A 137 13.54 2.22 3.00
CA ILE A 137 12.89 2.96 1.94
C ILE A 137 13.14 2.25 0.62
N LEU A 138 12.09 1.97 -0.15
CA LEU A 138 12.19 1.42 -1.51
C LEU A 138 12.25 2.57 -2.52
N ARG A 139 13.33 2.66 -3.28
CA ARG A 139 13.57 3.80 -4.20
C ARG A 139 13.23 3.50 -5.66
N VAL A 140 13.12 2.22 -6.01
CA VAL A 140 12.81 1.80 -7.38
C VAL A 140 11.36 1.33 -7.42
N PRO A 141 10.48 2.03 -8.15
CA PRO A 141 9.07 1.65 -8.23
C PRO A 141 8.90 0.31 -8.96
N PRO A 142 7.97 -0.56 -8.53
CA PRO A 142 7.76 -1.89 -9.11
C PRO A 142 6.92 -1.84 -10.40
N ILE A 143 7.44 -1.16 -11.43
CA ILE A 143 6.77 -1.04 -12.75
C ILE A 143 7.27 -2.06 -13.78
N ASP A 144 8.11 -3.01 -13.38
CA ASP A 144 8.66 -4.05 -14.25
C ASP A 144 7.56 -5.02 -14.75
N VAL A 145 7.67 -5.47 -16.00
CA VAL A 145 6.73 -6.43 -16.61
C VAL A 145 7.34 -7.82 -16.66
N ALA A 146 6.62 -8.81 -16.14
CA ALA A 146 6.99 -10.20 -16.28
C ALA A 146 6.50 -10.76 -17.62
N CYS A 147 7.40 -11.38 -18.39
CA CYS A 147 7.05 -12.13 -19.59
C CYS A 147 6.98 -13.64 -19.31
N PRO A 148 6.04 -14.38 -19.94
CA PRO A 148 5.96 -15.82 -19.76
C PRO A 148 7.28 -16.52 -20.08
N ARG A 149 7.69 -17.44 -19.19
CA ARG A 149 8.90 -18.26 -19.33
C ARG A 149 10.20 -17.46 -19.42
N GLN A 150 10.20 -16.19 -19.01
CA GLN A 150 11.39 -15.38 -18.90
C GLN A 150 11.72 -15.10 -17.44
N ARG A 151 13.01 -14.93 -17.13
CA ARG A 151 13.44 -14.53 -15.79
C ARG A 151 12.90 -13.14 -15.50
N PHE A 152 12.08 -13.01 -14.47
CA PHE A 152 11.69 -11.72 -13.91
C PHE A 152 12.77 -11.25 -12.93
N ILE A 153 13.18 -9.99 -13.05
CA ILE A 153 14.16 -9.34 -12.18
C ILE A 153 13.55 -8.03 -11.71
N HIS A 154 13.48 -7.84 -10.40
CA HIS A 154 13.13 -6.58 -9.77
C HIS A 154 14.13 -6.30 -8.66
N ASN A 155 14.72 -5.10 -8.65
CA ASN A 155 15.52 -4.60 -7.54
C ASN A 155 14.80 -3.40 -6.95
N PRO A 156 14.27 -3.48 -5.71
CA PRO A 156 13.49 -2.40 -5.13
C PRO A 156 14.34 -1.17 -4.74
N GLY A 157 15.66 -1.25 -4.85
CA GLY A 157 16.57 -0.17 -4.43
C GLY A 157 16.40 0.16 -2.96
N ALA A 158 16.20 -0.86 -2.14
CA ALA A 158 15.94 -0.72 -0.71
C ALA A 158 17.17 -0.14 0.00
N PHE A 159 16.92 0.84 0.86
CA PHE A 159 17.94 1.56 1.60
C PHE A 159 17.46 1.82 3.02
N ASP A 160 18.29 1.51 4.01
CA ASP A 160 18.03 1.84 5.40
C ASP A 160 18.71 3.17 5.78
N PRO A 161 17.95 4.19 6.22
CA PRO A 161 18.53 5.49 6.58
C PRO A 161 19.36 5.44 7.87
N ASP A 162 19.15 4.45 8.74
CA ASP A 162 19.84 4.30 10.02
C ASP A 162 21.09 3.41 9.91
N GLY A 163 21.31 2.80 8.74
CA GLY A 163 22.48 1.97 8.44
C GLY A 163 22.32 0.51 8.82
N ASP A 164 21.10 0.07 9.10
CA ASP A 164 20.79 -1.30 9.45
C ASP A 164 20.97 -2.26 8.25
N SER A 165 21.26 -3.52 8.55
CA SER A 165 21.31 -4.56 7.53
C SER A 165 19.91 -4.93 7.05
N LEU A 166 19.72 -5.00 5.73
CA LEU A 166 18.46 -5.40 5.12
C LEU A 166 18.42 -6.89 4.82
N SER A 167 17.29 -7.54 5.12
CA SER A 167 16.99 -8.91 4.73
C SER A 167 15.67 -8.98 3.96
N PHE A 168 15.60 -9.90 3.00
CA PHE A 168 14.44 -10.03 2.10
C PHE A 168 13.98 -11.48 2.08
N ARG A 169 12.65 -11.68 2.13
CA ARG A 169 12.03 -13.00 1.99
C ARG A 169 10.81 -12.89 1.08
N LEU A 170 10.79 -13.71 0.04
CA LEU A 170 9.57 -13.93 -0.75
C LEU A 170 8.70 -14.93 -0.01
N THR A 171 7.41 -14.64 0.08
CA THR A 171 6.39 -15.54 0.63
C THR A 171 5.41 -15.92 -0.46
N THR A 172 4.89 -17.14 -0.39
CA THR A 172 3.91 -17.72 -1.32
C THR A 172 2.66 -18.12 -0.58
#